data_AF-R9H4I4-F1
#
_entry.id   AF-R9H4I4-F1
#
_cell.length_a   1.000
_cell.length_b   1.000
_cell.length_c   1.000
_cell.angle_alpha   90.00
_cell.angle_beta   90.00
_cell.angle_gamma   90.00
#
_symmetry.space_group_name_H-M   'P 1'
#
loop_
_entity.id
_entity.type
_entity.pdbx_description
1 polymer ?
#
loop_
_entity_poly.entity_id
_entity_poly.type
_entity_poly.pdbx_seq_one_letter_code
_entity_poly.pdbx_strand_id
1 'polypeptide(L)' 'MLVGNRLCKNSEGSFIITGISEHVERLINISQLQTVLSLTPSVEEGIDLLYMEEMERDLNREAE' A
#
# COMPACT_ATOMS: atom_id res chain seq x y z
N MET A 1 9.41 -1.58 -7.97
CA MET A 1 8.31 -1.63 -6.98
C MET A 1 8.82 -1.51 -5.55
N LEU A 2 9.74 -2.36 -5.08
CA LEU A 2 10.20 -2.31 -3.68
C LEU A 2 10.88 -0.99 -3.26
N VAL A 3 11.60 -0.33 -4.18
CA VAL A 3 12.18 1.00 -3.92
C VAL A 3 11.08 2.04 -3.69
N GLY A 4 10.00 2.02 -4.47
CA GLY A 4 8.86 2.93 -4.29
C GLY A 4 8.19 2.73 -2.93
N ASN A 5 7.91 1.47 -2.56
CA ASN A 5 7.37 1.13 -1.25
C ASN A 5 8.24 1.64 -0.09
N ARG A 6 9.56 1.43 -0.19
CA ARG A 6 10.51 1.91 0.82
C ARG A 6 10.54 3.44 0.91
N LEU A 7 10.53 4.14 -0.22
CA LEU A 7 10.56 5.61 -0.25
C LEU A 7 9.32 6.22 0.40
N CYS A 8 8.12 5.69 0.10
CA CYS A 8 6.89 6.14 0.72
C CYS A 8 6.92 5.90 2.24
N LYS A 9 7.23 4.67 2.67
CA LYS A 9 7.29 4.34 4.11
C LYS A 9 8.29 5.18 4.89
N ASN A 10 9.46 5.48 4.30
CA ASN A 10 10.47 6.34 4.94
C ASN A 10 10.05 7.81 5.04
N SER A 11 9.08 8.24 4.24
CA SER A 11 8.54 9.61 4.24
C SER A 11 7.19 9.66 4.95
N GLU A 12 6.87 8.65 5.75
CA GLU A 12 5.57 8.46 6.43
C GLU A 12 4.36 8.42 5.49
N GLY A 13 4.58 8.17 4.20
CA GLY A 13 3.52 8.05 3.19
C GLY A 13 3.18 6.60 2.85
N SER A 14 2.20 6.45 1.96
CA SER A 14 1.72 5.14 1.51
C SER A 14 2.02 4.84 0.05
N PHE A 15 2.22 3.56 -0.25
CA PHE A 15 2.46 3.07 -1.60
C PHE A 15 1.43 1.99 -1.95
N ILE A 16 0.35 2.42 -2.61
CA ILE A 16 -0.79 1.58 -2.96
C ILE A 16 -0.78 1.36 -4.47
N ILE A 17 -0.92 0.10 -4.90
CA ILE A 17 -0.98 -0.27 -6.31
C ILE A 17 -2.36 -0.81 -6.60
N THR A 18 -2.98 -0.30 -7.67
CA THR A 18 -4.35 -0.64 -8.03
C THR A 18 -4.44 -1.25 -9.42
N GLY A 19 -5.51 -2.01 -9.70
CA GLY A 19 -5.84 -2.46 -11.05
C GLY A 19 -4.78 -3.36 -11.72
N ILE A 20 -4.06 -4.17 -10.94
CA ILE A 20 -3.09 -5.12 -11.50
C ILE A 20 -3.79 -6.21 -12.30
N SER A 21 -3.14 -6.70 -13.36
CA SER A 21 -3.65 -7.84 -14.12
C SER A 21 -3.42 -9.15 -13.35
N GLU A 22 -4.23 -10.17 -13.63
CA GLU A 22 -4.10 -11.51 -13.02
C GLU A 22 -2.70 -12.10 -13.17
N HIS A 23 -2.04 -11.84 -14.32
CA HIS A 23 -0.67 -12.28 -14.56
C HIS A 23 0.33 -11.63 -13.59
N VAL A 24 0.16 -10.33 -13.32
CA VAL A 24 1.01 -9.59 -12.37
C VAL A 24 0.72 -10.01 -10.93
N GLU A 25 -0.55 -10.24 -10.59
CA GLU A 25 -0.95 -10.74 -9.27
C GLU A 25 -0.31 -12.11 -8.97
N ARG A 26 -0.35 -13.04 -9.92
CA ARG A 26 0.33 -14.33 -9.80
C ARG A 26 1.84 -14.17 -9.58
N LEU A 27 2.49 -13.27 -10.32
CA LEU A 27 3.93 -12.99 -10.15
C LEU A 27 4.26 -12.43 -8.77
N ILE A 28 3.42 -11.53 -8.24
CA ILE A 28 3.56 -10.98 -6.89
C ILE A 28 3.40 -12.09 -5.84
N ASN A 29 2.40 -12.97 -6.02
CA ASN A 29 2.12 -14.08 -5.10
C ASN A 29 3.27 -15.08 -5.04
N ILE A 30 3.79 -15.54 -6.19
CA ILE A 30 4.93 -16.47 -6.21
C ILE A 30 6.22 -15.82 -5.67
N SER A 31 6.34 -14.50 -5.81
CA SER A 31 7.48 -13.74 -5.28
C SER A 31 7.33 -13.40 -3.80
N GLN A 32 6.22 -13.79 -3.16
CA GLN A 32 5.91 -13.52 -1.74
C GLN A 32 5.92 -12.01 -1.40
N LEU A 33 5.57 -11.15 -2.37
CA LEU A 33 5.61 -9.70 -2.19
C LEU A 33 4.31 -9.11 -1.61
N GLN A 34 3.25 -9.91 -1.45
CA GLN A 34 1.97 -9.45 -0.92
C GLN A 34 2.06 -8.87 0.49
N THR A 35 2.94 -9.38 1.34
CA THR A 35 3.10 -8.87 2.73
C THR A 35 3.79 -7.51 2.78
N VAL A 36 4.38 -7.08 1.66
CA VAL A 36 5.19 -5.86 1.58
C VAL A 36 4.46 -4.76 0.80
N LEU A 37 3.59 -5.13 -0.15
CA LEU A 37 2.90 -4.23 -1.07
C LEU A 37 1.42 -4.11 -0.69
N SER A 38 0.90 -2.88 -0.58
CA SER A 38 -0.53 -2.62 -0.44
C SER A 38 -1.19 -2.67 -1.82
N LEU A 39 -2.09 -3.64 -2.04
CA LEU A 39 -2.77 -3.89 -3.30
C LEU A 39 -4.28 -3.71 -3.14
N THR A 40 -4.91 -3.00 -4.08
CA THR A 40 -6.36 -2.92 -4.18
C THR A 40 -6.81 -3.18 -5.62
N PRO A 41 -8.04 -3.66 -5.85
CA PRO A 41 -8.55 -3.90 -7.20
C PRO A 41 -8.90 -2.60 -7.94
N SER A 42 -9.39 -1.58 -7.24
CA SER A 42 -9.82 -0.30 -7.83
C SER A 42 -9.07 0.90 -7.26
N VAL A 43 -9.06 2.01 -8.01
CA VAL A 43 -8.50 3.28 -7.54
C VAL A 43 -9.30 3.84 -6.36
N GLU A 44 -10.62 3.69 -6.37
CA GLU A 44 -11.50 4.13 -5.29
C GLU A 44 -11.14 3.44 -3.97
N GLU A 45 -11.00 2.11 -3.97
CA GLU A 45 -10.55 1.37 -2.79
C GLU A 45 -9.13 1.74 -2.37
N GLY A 46 -8.26 2.10 -3.33
CA GLY A 46 -6.92 2.60 -3.03
C GLY A 46 -6.93 3.96 -2.33
N ILE A 47 -7.88 4.83 -2.67
CA ILE A 47 -8.09 6.12 -2.02
C ILE A 47 -8.66 5.89 -0.61
N ASP A 48 -9.63 5.00 -0.46
CA ASP A 48 -10.20 4.67 0.85
C ASP A 48 -9.15 4.12 1.81
N LEU A 49 -8.29 3.19 1.32
CA LEU A 49 -7.18 2.65 2.08
C LEU A 49 -6.18 3.75 2.49
N LEU A 50 -5.88 4.70 1.60
CA LEU A 50 -5.00 5.83 1.92
C LEU A 50 -5.58 6.67 3.08
N TYR A 51 -6.87 7.00 3.04
CA TYR A 51 -7.50 7.77 4.12
C TYR A 51 -7.50 7.02 5.44
N MET A 52 -7.74 5.70 5.42
CA MET A 52 -7.63 4.86 6.63
C MET A 52 -6.22 4.89 7.22
N GLU A 53 -5.20 4.71 6.39
CA GLU A 53 -3.79 4.73 6.84
C GLU A 53 -3.38 6.12 7.38
N GLU A 54 -3.84 7.22 6.77
CA GLU A 54 -3.62 8.58 7.31
C GLU A 54 -4.30 8.79 8.67
N MET A 55 -5.56 8.37 8.81
CA MET A 55 -6.26 8.48 10.10
C MET A 55 -5.58 7.67 11.21
N GLU A 56 -5.11 6.45 10.89
CA GLU A 56 -4.33 5.64 11.84
C GLU A 56 -3.02 6.32 12.21
N ARG A 57 -2.32 6.95 11.25
CA ARG A 57 -1.11 7.74 11.51
C ARG A 57 -1.39 8.91 12.44
N ASP A 58 -2.47 9.65 12.21
CA ASP A 58 -2.83 10.80 13.05
C ASP A 58 -3.21 10.38 14.48
N LEU A 59 -4.00 9.32 14.64
CA LEU A 59 -4.32 8.77 15.96
C LEU A 59 -3.08 8.31 16.73
N ASN A 60 -2.12 7.68 16.05
CA ASN A 60 -0.87 7.25 16.68
C ASN A 60 0.01 8.46 17.08
N ARG A 61 0.04 9.53 16.29
CA ARG A 61 0.74 10.78 16.63
C ARG A 61 0.13 11.51 17.83
N GLU A 62 -1.19 11.44 17.99
CA GLU A 62 -1.89 12.05 19.15
C GLU A 62 -1.72 11.24 20.45
N ALA A 63 -1.41 9.94 20.34
CA ALA A 63 -1.24 9.03 21.47
C ALA A 63 0.19 9.02 22.05
N GLU A 64 1.17 9.59 21.33
CA GLU A 64 2.57 9.80 21.76
C GLU A 64 2.78 11.16 22.44
#